data_AF-A0A382GB15-F1
#
_entry.id   AF-A0A382GB15-F1
#
_cell.length_a   1.000
_cell.length_b   1.000
_cell.length_c   1.000
_cell.angle_alpha   90.00
_cell.angle_beta   90.00
_cell.angle_gamma   90.00
#
_symmetry.space_group_name_H-M   'P 1'
#
loop_
_entity.id
_entity.type
_entity.pdbx_description
1 polymer ?
#
loop_
_entity_poly.entity_id
_entity_poly.type
_entity_poly.pdbx_seq_one_letter_code
_entity_poly.pdbx_strand_id
1 'polypeptide(L)'
;LGFDAYTLELDGGYISTISGKKIAHTYDRKKKKIDEKGFQINPDDTLVFVRGSITTRYAWLDTVTQLERAGFCCINSRHCFEVCHDKYRTMLFLAEAGLRQPKTVLIAHKNESTKAFEELGSNYPVILKTVTGSHGVGVLFIESEKNLVATVQILYKLD
;
A
#
# COMPACT_ATOMS: atom_id res chain seq x y z
N LEU A 1 -25.87 14.11 5.61
CA LEU A 1 -26.21 12.80 5.01
C LEU A 1 -26.84 11.83 6.01
N GLY A 2 -26.66 11.99 7.33
CA GLY A 2 -27.42 11.21 8.33
C GLY A 2 -26.89 9.78 8.56
N PHE A 3 -25.69 9.47 8.05
CA PHE A 3 -25.02 8.20 8.32
C PHE A 3 -24.28 8.26 9.65
N ASP A 4 -24.36 7.17 10.40
CA ASP A 4 -23.47 6.92 11.52
C ASP A 4 -22.07 6.59 10.99
N ALA A 5 -21.04 7.13 11.63
CA ALA A 5 -19.66 6.94 11.25
C ALA A 5 -18.82 6.51 12.45
N TYR A 6 -17.89 5.59 12.20
CA TYR A 6 -16.98 5.08 13.21
C TYR A 6 -15.57 4.94 12.63
N THR A 7 -14.57 5.43 13.36
CA THR A 7 -13.16 5.30 12.97
C THR A 7 -12.51 4.16 13.75
N LEU A 8 -12.21 3.08 13.04
CA LEU A 8 -11.40 1.98 13.56
C LEU A 8 -9.91 2.27 13.34
N GLU A 9 -9.20 2.66 14.39
CA GLU A 9 -7.74 2.77 14.38
C GLU A 9 -7.16 1.37 14.54
N LEU A 10 -6.44 0.88 13.52
CA LEU A 10 -5.91 -0.49 13.49
C LEU A 10 -4.73 -0.72 14.44
N ASP A 11 -4.16 0.35 14.97
CA ASP A 11 -3.16 0.30 16.02
C ASP A 11 -3.87 0.17 17.38
N GLY A 12 -4.08 -1.08 17.80
CA GLY A 12 -4.77 -1.44 19.04
C GLY A 12 -6.28 -1.67 18.90
N GLY A 13 -6.89 -1.24 17.79
CA GLY A 13 -8.27 -1.60 17.46
C GLY A 13 -8.40 -3.00 16.88
N TYR A 14 -9.59 -3.59 17.05
CA TYR A 14 -9.90 -4.94 16.60
C TYR A 14 -11.40 -5.09 16.29
N ILE A 15 -11.75 -6.20 15.64
CA ILE A 15 -13.15 -6.57 15.38
C ILE A 15 -13.46 -7.84 16.17
N SER A 16 -14.50 -7.79 17.00
CA SER A 16 -15.00 -8.94 17.74
C SER A 16 -16.31 -9.46 17.12
N THR A 17 -16.72 -10.66 17.49
CA THR A 17 -18.04 -11.19 17.15
C THR A 17 -18.77 -11.53 18.45
N ILE A 18 -19.86 -10.83 18.73
CA ILE A 18 -20.68 -11.03 19.94
C ILE A 18 -22.09 -11.41 19.50
N SER A 19 -22.54 -12.61 19.87
CA SER A 19 -23.86 -13.13 19.48
C SER A 19 -24.12 -13.07 17.96
N GLY A 20 -23.11 -13.42 17.16
CA GLY A 20 -23.19 -13.41 15.68
C GLY A 20 -23.05 -12.03 15.03
N LYS A 21 -23.01 -10.95 15.81
CA LYS A 21 -22.84 -9.58 15.31
C LYS A 21 -21.38 -9.17 15.39
N LYS A 22 -20.86 -8.55 14.32
CA LYS A 22 -19.50 -8.00 14.30
C LYS A 22 -19.50 -6.63 14.96
N ILE A 23 -18.52 -6.39 15.82
CA ILE A 23 -18.37 -5.12 16.54
C ILE A 23 -16.94 -4.65 16.36
N ALA A 24 -16.77 -3.44 15.80
CA ALA A 24 -15.49 -2.77 15.69
C ALA A 24 -15.18 -2.03 17.00
N HIS A 25 -13.97 -2.21 17.52
CA HIS A 25 -13.47 -1.57 18.72
C HIS A 25 -12.21 -0.78 18.38
N THR A 26 -12.23 0.51 18.63
CA THR A 26 -11.08 1.40 18.39
C THR A 26 -10.32 1.67 19.68
N TYR A 27 -9.00 1.82 19.60
CA TYR A 27 -8.21 2.33 20.72
C TYR A 27 -8.24 3.86 20.70
N ASP A 28 -8.92 4.46 21.68
CA ASP A 28 -8.95 5.91 21.84
C ASP A 28 -7.61 6.37 22.43
N ARG A 29 -6.73 6.90 21.56
CA ARG A 29 -5.42 7.41 21.94
C ARG A 29 -5.47 8.56 22.96
N LYS A 30 -6.53 9.39 22.96
CA LYS A 30 -6.66 10.50 23.90
C LYS A 30 -7.00 9.98 25.30
N LYS A 31 -7.89 9.01 25.38
CA LYS A 31 -8.32 8.39 26.65
C LYS A 31 -7.44 7.21 27.07
N LYS A 32 -6.49 6.80 26.21
CA LYS A 32 -5.60 5.64 26.37
C LYS A 32 -6.34 4.34 26.71
N LYS A 33 -7.51 4.13 26.11
CA LYS A 33 -8.38 2.98 26.39
C LYS A 33 -9.11 2.50 25.15
N ILE A 34 -9.53 1.23 25.17
CA ILE A 34 -10.40 0.65 24.14
C ILE A 34 -11.83 1.18 24.32
N ASP A 35 -12.49 1.43 23.20
CA ASP A 35 -13.94 1.61 23.17
C ASP A 35 -14.64 0.25 23.34
N GLU A 36 -14.96 -0.09 24.59
CA GLU A 36 -15.62 -1.35 24.94
C GLU A 36 -17.04 -1.44 24.38
N LYS A 37 -17.74 -0.31 24.20
CA LYS A 37 -19.06 -0.28 23.56
C LYS A 37 -18.93 -0.69 22.09
N GLY A 38 -17.91 -0.17 21.42
CA GLY A 38 -17.64 -0.40 20.02
C GLY A 38 -18.76 0.08 19.10
N PHE A 39 -18.66 -0.31 17.84
CA PHE A 39 -19.61 0.00 16.79
C PHE A 39 -20.01 -1.27 16.05
N GLN A 40 -21.29 -1.59 16.09
CA GLN A 40 -21.81 -2.76 15.37
C GLN A 40 -21.70 -2.51 13.87
N ILE A 41 -21.15 -3.48 13.14
CA ILE A 41 -21.00 -3.44 11.68
C ILE A 41 -21.70 -4.63 11.05
N ASN A 42 -22.33 -4.43 9.89
CA ASN A 42 -23.03 -5.45 9.12
C ASN A 42 -22.74 -5.27 7.61
N PRO A 43 -22.34 -6.33 6.88
CA PRO A 43 -22.15 -6.26 5.43
C PRO A 43 -23.30 -5.65 4.63
N ASP A 44 -24.55 -5.80 5.10
CA ASP A 44 -25.73 -5.35 4.37
C ASP A 44 -25.96 -3.82 4.42
N ASP A 45 -25.42 -3.12 5.43
CA ASP A 45 -25.67 -1.69 5.67
C ASP A 45 -24.42 -0.86 5.98
N THR A 46 -23.24 -1.49 6.04
CA THR A 46 -21.99 -0.84 6.43
C THR A 46 -21.02 -0.75 5.26
N LEU A 47 -20.61 0.48 4.93
CA LEU A 47 -19.54 0.75 3.97
C LEU A 47 -18.22 1.01 4.69
N VAL A 48 -17.16 0.28 4.32
CA VAL A 48 -15.85 0.41 4.98
C VAL A 48 -14.94 1.29 4.14
N PHE A 49 -14.64 2.50 4.59
CA PHE A 49 -13.62 3.34 3.99
C PHE A 49 -12.24 3.04 4.60
N VAL A 50 -11.43 2.27 3.88
CA VAL A 50 -10.06 1.95 4.25
C VAL A 50 -9.17 3.15 3.96
N ARG A 51 -8.57 3.71 5.01
CA ARG A 51 -7.74 4.90 4.94
C ARG A 51 -6.40 4.70 5.64
N GLY A 52 -5.45 5.57 5.29
CA GLY A 52 -4.15 5.63 5.93
C GLY A 52 -3.14 4.64 5.36
N SER A 53 -2.00 4.54 6.04
CA SER A 53 -0.88 3.69 5.63
C SER A 53 -1.13 2.23 5.99
N ILE A 54 -2.28 1.69 5.60
CA ILE A 54 -2.67 0.29 5.82
C ILE A 54 -1.57 -0.69 5.38
N THR A 55 -0.83 -0.30 4.35
CA THR A 55 0.26 -1.07 3.75
C THR A 55 1.56 -1.08 4.55
N THR A 56 1.68 -0.32 5.65
CA THR A 56 2.91 -0.33 6.46
C THR A 56 3.05 -1.59 7.32
N ARG A 57 1.95 -2.32 7.55
CA ARG A 57 1.97 -3.59 8.28
C ARG A 57 1.04 -4.59 7.62
N TYR A 58 1.53 -5.80 7.35
CA TYR A 58 0.71 -6.87 6.79
C TYR A 58 -0.52 -7.19 7.63
N ALA A 59 -0.39 -7.19 8.97
CA ALA A 59 -1.53 -7.42 9.87
C ALA A 59 -2.67 -6.40 9.67
N TRP A 60 -2.37 -5.16 9.29
CA TRP A 60 -3.40 -4.15 9.02
C TRP A 60 -4.09 -4.41 7.68
N LEU A 61 -3.32 -4.75 6.65
CA LEU A 61 -3.84 -5.23 5.37
C LEU A 61 -4.73 -6.47 5.53
N ASP A 62 -4.37 -7.40 6.41
CA ASP A 62 -5.13 -8.60 6.69
C ASP A 62 -6.50 -8.30 7.32
N THR A 63 -6.66 -7.18 8.04
CA THR A 63 -7.97 -6.72 8.50
C THR A 63 -8.89 -6.37 7.33
N VAL A 64 -8.36 -5.77 6.25
CA VAL A 64 -9.14 -5.50 5.04
C VAL A 64 -9.56 -6.81 4.39
N THR A 65 -8.63 -7.77 4.27
CA THR A 65 -8.94 -9.12 3.74
C THR A 65 -10.04 -9.80 4.57
N GLN A 66 -10.00 -9.69 5.91
CA GLN A 66 -11.03 -10.26 6.78
C GLN A 66 -12.39 -9.61 6.59
N LEU A 67 -12.44 -8.29 6.41
CA LEU A 67 -13.68 -7.55 6.14
C LEU A 67 -14.26 -7.93 4.77
N GLU A 68 -13.44 -7.93 3.72
CA GLU A 68 -13.88 -8.34 2.37
C GLU A 68 -14.40 -9.78 2.35
N ARG A 69 -13.69 -10.72 2.98
CA ARG A 69 -14.13 -12.13 3.10
C ARG A 69 -15.37 -12.30 3.95
N ALA A 70 -15.64 -11.36 4.85
CA ALA A 70 -16.87 -11.30 5.62
C ALA A 70 -18.04 -10.63 4.85
N GLY A 71 -17.84 -10.24 3.59
CA GLY A 71 -18.86 -9.67 2.72
C GLY A 71 -18.96 -8.14 2.75
N PHE A 72 -18.11 -7.45 3.52
CA PHE A 72 -18.13 -5.99 3.54
C PHE A 72 -17.61 -5.40 2.23
N CYS A 73 -18.24 -4.33 1.77
CA CYS A 73 -17.70 -3.50 0.70
C CYS A 73 -16.61 -2.58 1.27
N CYS A 74 -15.36 -2.82 0.87
CA CYS A 74 -14.20 -2.03 1.28
C CYS A 74 -13.74 -1.08 0.18
N ILE A 75 -13.61 0.21 0.52
CA ILE A 75 -13.16 1.29 -0.38
C ILE A 75 -11.94 1.97 0.23
N ASN A 76 -10.73 1.86 -0.32
CA ASN A 76 -10.35 0.98 -1.42
C ASN A 76 -10.25 -0.48 -0.99
N SER A 77 -10.39 -1.39 -1.96
CA SER A 77 -10.24 -2.83 -1.73
C SER A 77 -8.80 -3.21 -1.39
N ARG A 78 -8.60 -4.38 -0.79
CA ARG A 78 -7.29 -4.98 -0.53
C ARG A 78 -6.46 -5.04 -1.82
N HIS A 79 -7.08 -5.49 -2.91
CA HIS A 79 -6.44 -5.58 -4.22
C HIS A 79 -5.98 -4.20 -4.73
N CYS A 80 -6.82 -3.17 -4.60
CA CYS A 80 -6.44 -1.81 -5.00
C CYS A 80 -5.22 -1.31 -4.21
N PHE A 81 -5.16 -1.56 -2.90
CA PHE A 81 -3.97 -1.22 -2.11
C PHE A 81 -2.72 -1.98 -2.57
N GLU A 82 -2.81 -3.27 -2.88
CA GLU A 82 -1.66 -4.04 -3.37
C GLU A 82 -1.14 -3.53 -4.71
N VAL A 83 -2.04 -3.23 -5.64
CA VAL A 83 -1.67 -2.75 -6.97
C VAL A 83 -1.05 -1.36 -6.85
N CYS A 84 -1.72 -0.42 -6.17
CA CYS A 84 -1.32 0.99 -6.15
C CYS A 84 -0.14 1.30 -5.22
N HIS A 85 0.16 0.46 -4.22
CA HIS A 85 1.29 0.68 -3.31
C HIS A 85 2.64 0.29 -3.93
N ASP A 86 2.63 -0.65 -4.87
CA ASP A 86 3.80 -1.13 -5.58
C ASP A 86 3.81 -0.52 -6.99
N LYS A 87 4.78 0.37 -7.24
CA LYS A 87 4.89 1.07 -8.53
C LYS A 87 5.14 0.12 -9.70
N TYR A 88 5.84 -0.98 -9.48
CA TYR A 88 6.10 -1.97 -10.52
C TYR A 88 4.85 -2.79 -10.81
N ARG A 89 4.11 -3.22 -9.78
CA ARG A 89 2.82 -3.88 -9.93
C ARG A 89 1.77 -2.98 -10.59
N THR A 90 1.75 -1.69 -10.25
CA THR A 90 0.94 -0.69 -10.96
C THR A 90 1.30 -0.65 -12.44
N MET A 91 2.60 -0.57 -12.78
CA MET A 91 3.07 -0.54 -14.17
C MET A 91 2.59 -1.78 -14.96
N LEU A 92 2.69 -2.99 -14.37
CA LEU A 92 2.20 -4.23 -14.97
C LEU A 92 0.69 -4.17 -15.22
N PHE A 93 -0.10 -3.74 -14.21
CA PHE A 93 -1.55 -3.63 -14.33
C PHE A 93 -1.97 -2.61 -15.41
N LEU A 94 -1.29 -1.47 -15.49
CA LEU A 94 -1.51 -0.48 -16.55
C LEU A 94 -1.11 -1.02 -17.94
N ALA A 95 -0.09 -1.88 -18.01
CA ALA A 95 0.36 -2.50 -19.27
C ALA A 95 -0.69 -3.47 -19.80
N GLU A 96 -1.24 -4.31 -18.92
CA GLU A 96 -2.35 -5.23 -19.23
C GLU A 96 -3.59 -4.48 -19.74
N ALA A 97 -3.85 -3.29 -19.20
CA ALA A 97 -4.93 -2.41 -19.67
C ALA A 97 -4.62 -1.67 -20.99
N GLY A 98 -3.43 -1.86 -21.59
CA GLY A 98 -3.03 -1.20 -22.83
C GLY A 98 -2.76 0.31 -22.69
N LEU A 99 -2.52 0.80 -21.46
CA LEU A 99 -2.26 2.21 -21.23
C LEU A 99 -0.81 2.57 -21.54
N ARG A 100 -0.64 3.72 -22.21
CA ARG A 100 0.68 4.25 -22.55
C ARG A 100 1.41 4.71 -21.28
N GLN A 101 2.63 4.25 -21.11
CA GLN A 101 3.46 4.52 -19.94
C GLN A 101 4.95 4.59 -20.33
N PRO A 102 5.81 5.23 -19.51
CA PRO A 102 7.25 5.23 -19.75
C PRO A 102 7.84 3.82 -19.73
N LYS A 103 8.80 3.53 -20.62
CA LYS A 103 9.56 2.28 -20.57
C LYS A 103 10.21 2.16 -19.19
N THR A 104 9.98 1.03 -18.54
CA THR A 104 10.36 0.78 -17.15
C THR A 104 10.91 -0.63 -17.04
N VAL A 105 11.98 -0.80 -16.27
CA VAL A 105 12.61 -2.09 -15.97
C VAL A 105 12.75 -2.23 -14.46
N LEU A 106 12.79 -3.46 -13.96
CA LEU A 106 13.05 -3.74 -12.55
C LEU A 106 14.53 -4.09 -12.36
N ILE A 107 15.15 -3.50 -11.33
CA ILE A 107 16.45 -3.94 -10.86
C ILE A 107 16.20 -4.99 -9.78
N ALA A 108 16.41 -6.27 -10.12
CA ALA A 108 16.15 -7.38 -9.18
C ALA A 108 17.33 -7.64 -8.23
N HIS A 109 18.54 -7.22 -8.58
CA HIS A 109 19.73 -7.40 -7.77
C HIS A 109 20.66 -6.18 -7.84
N LYS A 110 21.29 -5.82 -6.72
CA LYS A 110 22.14 -4.63 -6.60
C LYS A 110 23.29 -4.56 -7.62
N ASN A 111 23.83 -5.72 -8.01
CA ASN A 111 24.94 -5.81 -8.97
C ASN A 111 24.49 -5.83 -10.43
N GLU A 112 23.19 -5.85 -10.70
CA GLU A 112 22.63 -5.94 -12.06
C GLU A 112 22.04 -4.61 -12.56
N SER A 113 22.33 -3.50 -11.88
CA SER A 113 21.81 -2.18 -12.24
C SER A 113 22.25 -1.72 -13.64
N THR A 114 23.50 -1.96 -14.03
CA THR A 114 23.98 -1.66 -15.39
C THR A 114 23.24 -2.48 -16.45
N LYS A 115 23.06 -3.79 -16.21
CA LYS A 115 22.30 -4.67 -17.11
C LYS A 115 20.84 -4.23 -17.25
N ALA A 116 20.19 -3.86 -16.15
CA ALA A 116 18.83 -3.31 -16.20
C ALA A 116 18.78 -2.01 -17.03
N PHE A 117 19.79 -1.13 -16.90
CA PHE A 117 19.86 0.07 -17.73
C PHE A 117 20.03 -0.23 -19.23
N GLU A 118 20.83 -1.25 -19.58
CA GLU A 118 20.94 -1.74 -20.96
C GLU A 118 19.59 -2.26 -21.49
N GLU A 119 18.85 -3.03 -20.69
CA GLU A 119 17.49 -3.51 -21.03
C GLU A 119 16.50 -2.35 -21.18
N LEU A 120 16.63 -1.32 -20.35
CA LEU A 120 15.87 -0.08 -20.47
C LEU A 120 16.15 0.60 -21.81
N GLY A 121 17.35 0.46 -22.37
CA GLY A 121 17.70 0.97 -23.70
C GLY A 121 17.48 2.48 -23.84
N SER A 122 17.80 3.23 -22.79
CA SER A 122 17.67 4.69 -22.71
C SER A 122 19.04 5.35 -22.59
N ASN A 123 19.08 6.67 -22.76
CA ASN A 123 20.23 7.49 -22.40
C ASN A 123 20.01 8.12 -21.02
N TYR A 124 21.10 8.50 -20.35
CA TYR A 124 21.03 9.38 -19.20
C TYR A 124 20.56 10.79 -19.64
N PRO A 125 19.82 11.52 -18.80
CA PRO A 125 19.40 11.13 -17.45
C PRO A 125 18.19 10.18 -17.43
N VAL A 126 18.08 9.36 -16.38
CA VAL A 126 16.93 8.47 -16.13
C VAL A 126 16.37 8.67 -14.72
N ILE A 127 15.12 8.25 -14.51
CA ILE A 127 14.49 8.29 -13.19
C ILE A 127 14.57 6.92 -12.54
N LEU A 128 15.23 6.85 -11.38
CA LEU A 128 15.23 5.69 -10.50
C LEU A 128 14.17 5.90 -9.41
N LYS A 129 13.37 4.87 -9.12
CA LYS A 129 12.36 4.92 -8.06
C LYS A 129 12.44 3.68 -7.18
N THR A 130 12.28 3.85 -5.87
CA THR A 130 11.94 2.72 -4.99
C THR A 130 10.55 2.19 -5.32
N VAL A 131 10.37 0.87 -5.20
CA VAL A 131 9.10 0.19 -5.52
C VAL A 131 7.95 0.75 -4.67
N THR A 132 8.18 0.86 -3.36
CA THR A 132 7.25 1.48 -2.41
C THR A 132 7.62 2.94 -2.13
N GLY A 133 6.72 3.68 -1.48
CA GLY A 133 6.91 5.10 -1.15
C GLY A 133 5.93 6.04 -1.86
N SER A 134 5.65 7.18 -1.23
CA SER A 134 4.69 8.20 -1.68
C SER A 134 5.29 9.60 -1.55
N HIS A 135 4.60 10.62 -2.07
CA HIS A 135 5.00 12.04 -1.98
C HIS A 135 6.41 12.34 -2.52
N GLY A 136 6.86 11.60 -3.53
CA GLY A 136 8.17 11.77 -4.15
C GLY A 136 9.35 11.14 -3.39
N VAL A 137 9.10 10.53 -2.22
CA VAL A 137 10.13 9.81 -1.48
C VAL A 137 10.61 8.62 -2.30
N GLY A 138 11.94 8.48 -2.41
CA GLY A 138 12.59 7.42 -3.16
C GLY A 138 12.62 7.64 -4.67
N VAL A 139 12.34 8.85 -5.17
CA VAL A 139 12.50 9.23 -6.58
C VAL A 139 13.85 9.95 -6.75
N LEU A 140 14.70 9.45 -7.63
CA LEU A 140 16.05 9.98 -7.87
C LEU A 140 16.27 10.25 -9.36
N PHE A 141 16.95 11.35 -9.64
CA PHE A 141 17.41 11.72 -10.97
C PHE A 141 18.85 11.21 -11.15
N ILE A 142 19.03 10.29 -12.10
CA ILE A 142 20.29 9.59 -12.32
C ILE A 142 20.92 10.11 -13.61
N GLU A 143 22.12 10.69 -13.50
CA GLU A 143 22.78 11.39 -14.62
C GLU A 143 23.94 10.60 -15.23
N SER A 144 24.35 9.49 -14.61
CA SER A 144 25.42 8.62 -15.11
C SER A 144 25.35 7.21 -14.55
N GLU A 145 26.06 6.28 -15.18
CA GLU A 145 26.17 4.89 -14.72
C GLU A 145 26.80 4.77 -13.33
N LYS A 146 27.87 5.54 -13.07
CA LYS A 146 28.50 5.56 -11.74
C LYS A 146 27.52 5.98 -10.65
N ASN A 147 26.67 6.95 -10.95
CA ASN A 147 25.61 7.39 -10.05
C ASN A 147 24.55 6.30 -9.85
N LEU A 148 24.10 5.64 -10.94
CA LEU A 148 23.15 4.52 -10.86
C LEU A 148 23.65 3.41 -9.94
N VAL A 149 24.87 2.90 -10.18
CA VAL A 149 25.44 1.76 -9.45
C VAL A 149 25.58 2.09 -7.97
N ALA A 150 26.14 3.26 -7.64
CA ALA A 150 26.33 3.67 -6.24
C ALA A 150 24.99 3.85 -5.51
N THR A 151 24.02 4.50 -6.15
CA THR A 151 22.69 4.72 -5.55
C THR A 151 21.96 3.40 -5.32
N VAL A 152 21.96 2.48 -6.28
CA VAL A 152 21.31 1.17 -6.13
C VAL A 152 21.94 0.38 -4.97
N GLN A 153 23.28 0.36 -4.87
CA GLN A 153 23.94 -0.32 -3.75
C GLN A 153 23.56 0.25 -2.39
N ILE A 154 23.41 1.57 -2.28
CA ILE A 154 22.97 2.23 -1.04
C ILE A 154 21.51 1.87 -0.73
N LEU A 155 20.60 1.94 -1.72
CA LEU A 155 19.19 1.61 -1.51
C LEU A 155 19.01 0.17 -1.01
N TYR A 156 19.71 -0.80 -1.61
CA TYR A 156 19.71 -2.20 -1.16
C TYR A 156 20.30 -2.44 0.23
N LYS A 157 21.06 -1.49 0.78
CA LYS A 157 21.58 -1.56 2.15
C LYS A 157 20.59 -0.96 3.16
N LEU A 158 19.72 -0.06 2.70
CA LEU A 158 18.73 0.64 3.52
C LEU A 158 17.39 -0.09 3.60
N ASP A 159 17.03 -0.86 2.56
CA ASP A 159 15.96 -1.86 2.60
C ASP A 159 16.33 -3.04 3.52
#